data_AF-A0A7I7LA23-F1
#
_entry.id   AF-A0A7I7LA23-F1
#
_cell.length_a   1.000
_cell.length_b   1.000
_cell.length_c   1.000
_cell.angle_alpha   90.00
_cell.angle_beta   90.00
_cell.angle_gamma   90.00
#
_symmetry.space_group_name_H-M   'P 1'
#
loop_
_entity.id
_entity.type
_entity.pdbx_description
1 polymer ?
#
loop_
_entity_poly.entity_id
_entity_poly.type
_entity_poly.pdbx_seq_one_letter_code
_entity_poly.pdbx_strand_id
1 'polypeptide(L)'
;MFTGDSGGTGLDCKQHGGVSAVPSRWASKWGSSGLAYLTGLPGGLPDFSCANILGRAETIAADAATLLTGRAGLLGLTRRGRVSAGGATRLLAAAGGWFAITLSRPDDVDAVPALLWADEVPDDPWGSLQRWATTRPKSAIIKRTELLDIPASAPGGGLPRPAPNPSGRSASSRA
;
A
#
# COMPACT_ATOMS: atom_id res chain seq x y z
N MET A 1 -22.35 -42.44 -55.15
CA MET A 1 -21.64 -43.67 -54.77
C MET A 1 -20.15 -43.40 -54.89
N PHE A 2 -19.52 -42.90 -53.83
CA PHE A 2 -18.07 -42.89 -53.60
C PHE A 2 -17.87 -42.74 -52.10
N THR A 3 -17.28 -43.76 -51.50
CA THR A 3 -16.88 -43.87 -50.10
C THR A 3 -15.59 -43.12 -49.84
N GLY A 4 -15.45 -42.57 -48.64
CA GLY A 4 -14.21 -42.00 -48.13
C GLY A 4 -14.34 -41.75 -46.62
N ASP A 5 -14.18 -42.81 -45.83
CA ASP A 5 -13.89 -42.74 -44.41
C ASP A 5 -12.38 -42.47 -44.23
N SER A 6 -12.05 -41.54 -43.34
CA SER A 6 -10.73 -41.41 -42.72
C SER A 6 -10.88 -40.57 -41.47
N GLY A 7 -10.92 -41.26 -40.33
CA GLY A 7 -10.85 -40.67 -39.00
C GLY A 7 -9.55 -39.90 -38.75
N GLY A 8 -9.62 -38.96 -37.81
CA GLY A 8 -8.48 -38.16 -37.39
C GLY A 8 -8.85 -37.31 -36.18
N THR A 9 -8.72 -37.91 -35.01
CA THR A 9 -8.85 -37.34 -33.67
C THR A 9 -7.99 -36.08 -33.46
N GLY A 10 -8.52 -35.13 -32.69
CA GLY A 10 -7.69 -34.20 -31.92
C GLY A 10 -7.92 -32.74 -32.25
N LEU A 11 -8.70 -32.09 -31.41
CA LEU A 11 -8.24 -31.13 -30.40
C LEU A 11 -9.40 -30.20 -30.12
N ASP A 12 -10.14 -30.59 -29.10
CA ASP A 12 -11.05 -29.75 -28.34
C ASP A 12 -10.34 -28.43 -28.00
N CYS A 13 -10.64 -27.37 -28.76
CA CYS A 13 -10.28 -26.00 -28.42
C CYS A 13 -11.12 -25.62 -27.19
N LYS A 14 -10.66 -26.09 -26.03
CA LYS A 14 -11.06 -25.57 -24.73
C LYS A 14 -10.91 -24.06 -24.77
N GLN A 15 -12.05 -23.39 -24.77
CA GLN A 15 -12.15 -21.98 -24.48
C GLN A 15 -11.59 -21.77 -23.07
N HIS A 16 -10.32 -21.39 -22.99
CA HIS A 16 -9.78 -20.79 -21.78
C HIS A 16 -10.39 -19.39 -21.70
N GLY A 17 -11.39 -19.26 -20.83
CA GLY A 17 -11.99 -18.00 -20.43
C GLY A 17 -10.94 -17.09 -19.81
N GLY A 18 -10.19 -16.39 -20.65
CA GLY A 18 -9.47 -15.19 -20.29
C GLY A 18 -10.51 -14.09 -20.12
N VAL A 19 -10.88 -13.77 -18.88
CA VAL A 19 -11.57 -12.53 -18.60
C VAL A 19 -10.59 -11.42 -18.99
N SER A 20 -10.75 -10.88 -20.19
CA SER A 20 -10.23 -9.54 -20.51
C SER A 20 -10.95 -8.60 -19.56
N ALA A 21 -10.34 -8.39 -18.39
CA ALA A 21 -10.89 -7.52 -17.37
C ALA A 21 -10.79 -6.11 -17.95
N VAL A 22 -11.90 -5.65 -18.56
CA VAL A 22 -12.06 -4.24 -18.93
C VAL A 22 -11.67 -3.44 -17.69
N PRO A 23 -10.62 -2.60 -17.75
CA PRO A 23 -10.20 -1.82 -16.61
C PRO A 23 -11.42 -1.07 -16.08
N SER A 24 -11.67 -1.10 -14.77
CA SER A 24 -12.81 -0.38 -14.22
C SER A 24 -12.72 1.07 -14.68
N ARG A 25 -13.86 1.72 -14.96
CA ARG A 25 -13.86 3.14 -15.36
C ARG A 25 -13.02 4.02 -14.42
N TRP A 26 -12.97 3.61 -13.15
CA TRP A 26 -12.15 4.22 -12.12
C TRP A 26 -10.66 3.95 -12.29
N ALA A 27 -10.23 2.73 -12.62
CA ALA A 27 -8.84 2.44 -12.94
C ALA A 27 -8.34 3.26 -14.14
N SER A 28 -9.14 3.37 -15.21
CA SER A 28 -8.81 4.20 -16.37
C SER A 28 -8.69 5.68 -15.98
N LYS A 29 -9.66 6.22 -15.24
CA LYS A 29 -9.65 7.62 -14.76
C LYS A 29 -8.51 7.90 -13.77
N TRP A 30 -8.16 6.94 -12.92
CA TRP A 30 -7.02 7.02 -12.01
C TRP A 30 -5.70 7.13 -12.75
N GLY A 31 -5.55 6.37 -13.84
CA GLY A 31 -4.38 6.41 -14.71
C GLY A 31 -4.26 7.73 -15.46
N SER A 32 -5.33 8.14 -16.15
CA SER A 32 -5.32 9.34 -17.00
C SER A 32 -5.28 10.66 -16.23
N SER A 33 -5.73 10.69 -14.98
CA SER A 33 -5.68 11.89 -14.12
C SER A 33 -4.30 12.14 -13.49
N GLY A 34 -3.40 11.16 -13.48
CA GLY A 34 -2.13 11.25 -12.77
C GLY A 34 -2.19 10.82 -11.30
N LEU A 35 -3.35 10.38 -10.77
CA LEU A 35 -3.44 9.81 -9.42
C LEU A 35 -2.57 8.55 -9.25
N ALA A 36 -2.31 7.82 -10.33
CA ALA A 36 -1.33 6.73 -10.39
C ALA A 36 0.09 7.17 -9.98
N TYR A 37 0.42 8.46 -10.01
CA TYR A 37 1.69 8.99 -9.55
C TYR A 37 1.81 9.06 -8.01
N LEU A 38 0.72 8.83 -7.29
CA LEU A 38 0.66 8.85 -5.82
C LEU A 38 0.57 7.46 -5.19
N THR A 39 0.18 6.42 -5.93
CA THR A 39 -0.11 5.09 -5.39
C THR A 39 0.81 3.99 -5.92
N GLY A 40 1.36 3.19 -5.02
CA GLY A 40 2.33 2.14 -5.32
C GLY A 40 3.71 2.39 -4.71
N LEU A 41 4.65 1.48 -4.99
CA LEU A 41 6.01 1.54 -4.46
C LEU A 41 6.79 2.72 -5.06
N PRO A 42 7.74 3.32 -4.29
CA PRO A 42 8.67 4.31 -4.84
C PRO A 42 9.45 3.69 -6.01
N GLY A 43 9.47 4.36 -7.16
CA GLY A 43 10.15 3.88 -8.37
C GLY A 43 9.57 2.61 -9.03
N GLY A 44 8.54 2.00 -8.44
CA GLY A 44 7.90 0.79 -8.97
C GLY A 44 6.82 1.07 -10.01
N LEU A 45 5.99 0.07 -10.30
CA LEU A 45 4.76 0.27 -11.06
C LEU A 45 3.70 0.97 -10.19
N PRO A 46 2.82 1.79 -10.79
CA PRO A 46 1.67 2.34 -10.09
C PRO A 46 0.73 1.24 -9.55
N ASP A 47 0.11 1.50 -8.41
CA ASP A 47 -0.91 0.65 -7.82
C ASP A 47 -2.31 1.23 -8.05
N PHE A 48 -3.21 0.43 -8.63
CA PHE A 48 -4.59 0.80 -8.95
C PHE A 48 -5.61 0.14 -8.01
N SER A 49 -5.17 -0.59 -6.99
CA SER A 49 -6.04 -1.32 -6.05
C SER A 49 -7.08 -0.42 -5.36
N CYS A 50 -6.72 0.85 -5.14
CA CYS A 50 -7.59 1.86 -4.53
C CYS A 50 -8.39 2.70 -5.53
N ALA A 51 -8.32 2.44 -6.84
CA ALA A 51 -8.88 3.32 -7.86
C ALA A 51 -10.39 3.57 -7.68
N ASN A 52 -11.13 2.56 -7.18
CA ASN A 52 -12.56 2.68 -6.90
C ASN A 52 -12.91 3.74 -5.84
N ILE A 53 -11.96 4.16 -4.99
CA ILE A 53 -12.18 5.26 -4.02
C ILE A 53 -12.49 6.56 -4.75
N LEU A 54 -11.98 6.77 -5.97
CA LEU A 54 -12.27 7.96 -6.76
C LEU A 54 -13.78 8.13 -7.00
N GLY A 55 -14.51 7.03 -7.19
CA GLY A 55 -15.96 7.10 -7.36
C GLY A 55 -16.68 7.65 -6.13
N ARG A 56 -16.18 7.39 -4.93
CA ARG A 56 -16.69 8.00 -3.69
C ARG A 56 -16.19 9.44 -3.54
N ALA A 57 -14.94 9.73 -3.87
CA ALA A 57 -14.42 11.09 -3.79
C ALA A 57 -15.21 12.05 -4.68
N GLU A 58 -15.63 11.60 -5.86
CA GLU A 58 -16.41 12.38 -6.81
C GLU A 58 -17.85 12.66 -6.36
N THR A 59 -18.41 11.88 -5.42
CA THR A 59 -19.69 12.26 -4.79
C THR A 59 -19.55 13.42 -3.81
N ILE A 60 -18.34 13.73 -3.38
CA ILE A 60 -18.03 14.84 -2.45
C ILE A 60 -17.55 16.06 -3.24
N ALA A 61 -16.68 15.85 -4.23
CA ALA A 61 -16.17 16.89 -5.11
C ALA A 61 -16.01 16.35 -6.53
N ALA A 62 -16.80 16.85 -7.48
CA ALA A 62 -16.83 16.36 -8.87
C ALA A 62 -15.44 16.33 -9.54
N ASP A 63 -14.57 17.29 -9.18
CA ASP A 63 -13.20 17.42 -9.70
C ASP A 63 -12.13 16.83 -8.76
N ALA A 64 -12.49 15.87 -7.90
CA ALA A 64 -11.59 15.30 -6.89
C ALA A 64 -10.23 14.88 -7.46
N ALA A 65 -10.19 14.25 -8.64
CA ALA A 65 -8.95 13.85 -9.29
C ALA A 65 -8.03 15.06 -9.59
N THR A 66 -8.60 16.13 -10.15
CA THR A 66 -7.88 17.37 -10.48
C THR A 66 -7.36 18.06 -9.22
N LEU A 67 -8.19 18.15 -8.18
CA LEU A 67 -7.80 18.80 -6.92
C LEU A 67 -6.66 18.05 -6.21
N LEU A 68 -6.74 16.71 -6.16
CA LEU A 68 -5.73 15.87 -5.51
C LEU A 68 -4.41 15.90 -6.29
N THR A 69 -4.45 15.82 -7.62
CA THR A 69 -3.27 15.84 -8.47
C THR A 69 -2.63 17.21 -8.53
N GLY A 70 -3.44 18.28 -8.56
CA GLY A 70 -2.96 19.66 -8.43
C GLY A 70 -2.24 19.90 -7.10
N ARG A 71 -2.84 19.47 -5.97
CA ARG A 71 -2.19 19.55 -4.66
C ARG A 71 -0.89 18.73 -4.62
N ALA A 72 -0.89 17.54 -5.20
CA ALA A 72 0.30 16.71 -5.27
C ALA A 72 1.43 17.39 -6.05
N GLY A 73 1.11 18.02 -7.19
CA GLY A 73 2.07 18.79 -7.97
C GLY A 73 2.64 19.98 -7.20
N LEU A 74 1.79 20.76 -6.53
CA LEU A 74 2.22 21.92 -5.72
C LEU A 74 3.12 21.54 -4.54
N LEU A 75 2.88 20.38 -3.94
CA LEU A 75 3.62 19.90 -2.77
C LEU A 75 4.73 18.90 -3.12
N GLY A 76 4.98 18.63 -4.41
CA GLY A 76 6.00 17.66 -4.85
C GLY A 76 5.75 16.23 -4.34
N LEU A 77 4.49 15.85 -4.12
CA LEU A 77 4.14 14.55 -3.57
C LEU A 77 4.22 13.45 -4.62
N THR A 78 4.76 12.30 -4.23
CA THR A 78 4.95 11.15 -5.11
C THR A 78 4.58 9.85 -4.40
N ARG A 79 4.66 8.72 -5.12
CA ARG A 79 4.53 7.37 -4.56
C ARG A 79 5.53 7.11 -3.45
N ARG A 80 5.03 6.72 -2.27
CA ARG A 80 5.85 6.35 -1.10
C ARG A 80 5.53 4.96 -0.53
N GLY A 81 4.82 4.12 -1.28
CA GLY A 81 4.52 2.74 -0.90
C GLY A 81 3.69 2.65 0.37
N ARG A 82 4.33 2.27 1.48
CA ARG A 82 3.70 2.12 2.82
C ARG A 82 3.63 3.42 3.61
N VAL A 83 4.16 4.49 3.07
CA VAL A 83 4.09 5.83 3.66
C VAL A 83 3.05 6.61 2.86
N SER A 84 2.20 7.38 3.55
CA SER A 84 1.28 8.29 2.87
C SER A 84 2.07 9.31 2.04
N ALA A 85 1.46 9.85 0.99
CA ALA A 85 2.14 10.81 0.11
C ALA A 85 2.74 12.00 0.89
N GLY A 86 2.03 12.49 1.91
CA GLY A 86 2.49 13.56 2.81
C GLY A 86 3.46 13.13 3.91
N GLY A 87 3.83 11.85 4.03
CA GLY A 87 4.90 11.39 4.92
C GLY A 87 4.52 11.09 6.37
N ALA A 88 3.45 11.70 6.89
CA ALA A 88 3.09 11.62 8.30
C ALA A 88 2.51 10.27 8.74
N THR A 89 1.90 9.51 7.82
CA THR A 89 1.30 8.20 8.12
C THR A 89 2.14 7.08 7.54
N ARG A 90 2.41 6.04 8.35
CA ARG A 90 3.06 4.81 7.88
C ARG A 90 2.24 3.59 8.23
N LEU A 91 2.20 2.64 7.29
CA LEU A 91 1.67 1.31 7.48
C LEU A 91 2.79 0.39 7.99
N LEU A 92 2.69 -0.04 9.25
CA LEU A 92 3.72 -0.81 9.95
C LEU A 92 3.24 -2.23 10.27
N ALA A 93 4.17 -3.18 10.21
CA ALA A 93 3.90 -4.57 10.55
C ALA A 93 3.89 -4.72 12.08
N ALA A 94 2.91 -5.47 12.58
CA ALA A 94 2.78 -5.87 13.97
C ALA A 94 2.64 -7.40 14.06
N ALA A 95 2.70 -7.97 15.27
CA ALA A 95 2.33 -9.36 15.44
C ALA A 95 0.84 -9.53 15.09
N GLY A 96 0.54 -10.43 14.16
CA GLY A 96 -0.82 -10.69 13.69
C GLY A 96 -1.38 -9.70 12.65
N GLY A 97 -0.54 -8.89 12.00
CA GLY A 97 -0.93 -8.15 10.80
C GLY A 97 -0.31 -6.76 10.68
N TRP A 98 -1.12 -5.81 10.21
CA TRP A 98 -0.71 -4.44 9.95
C TRP A 98 -1.53 -3.45 10.77
N PHE A 99 -0.95 -2.27 10.98
CA PHE A 99 -1.64 -1.08 11.46
C PHE A 99 -1.06 0.16 10.78
N ALA A 100 -1.87 1.19 10.63
CA ALA A 100 -1.44 2.52 10.23
C ALA A 100 -1.29 3.38 11.49
N ILE A 101 -0.22 4.17 11.55
CA ILE A 101 0.03 5.16 12.61
C ILE A 101 0.42 6.47 11.95
N THR A 102 -0.04 7.58 12.53
CA THR A 102 0.21 8.93 12.03
C THR A 102 0.92 9.75 13.09
N LEU A 103 2.04 10.38 12.71
CA LEU A 103 2.76 11.37 13.50
C LEU A 103 2.74 12.69 12.71
N SER A 104 1.64 13.44 12.83
CA SER A 104 1.44 14.70 12.10
C SER A 104 1.70 15.93 12.97
N ARG A 105 1.63 15.76 14.30
CA ARG A 105 1.81 16.81 15.30
C ARG A 105 3.15 16.61 16.02
N PRO A 106 3.81 17.68 16.47
CA PRO A 106 4.97 17.57 17.36
C PRO A 106 4.68 16.68 18.58
N ASP A 107 3.52 16.87 19.21
CA ASP A 107 3.07 16.08 20.35
C ASP A 107 2.97 14.57 20.05
N ASP A 108 2.61 14.18 18.81
CA ASP A 108 2.58 12.77 18.41
C ASP A 108 3.99 12.16 18.46
N VAL A 109 5.01 12.95 18.07
CA VAL A 109 6.43 12.56 18.07
C VAL A 109 6.98 12.53 19.50
N ASP A 110 6.66 13.55 20.30
CA ASP A 110 7.09 13.66 21.70
C ASP A 110 6.49 12.55 22.58
N ALA A 111 5.35 11.99 22.18
CA ALA A 111 4.72 10.84 22.85
C ALA A 111 5.36 9.48 22.47
N VAL A 112 6.25 9.41 21.48
CA VAL A 112 6.86 8.15 21.04
C VAL A 112 7.70 7.46 22.12
N PRO A 113 8.59 8.12 22.88
CA PRO A 113 9.33 7.48 23.98
C PRO A 113 8.38 6.76 24.95
N ALA A 114 7.30 7.45 25.33
CA ALA A 114 6.26 6.86 26.16
C ALA A 114 5.63 5.65 25.46
N LEU A 115 5.23 5.73 24.19
CA LEU A 115 4.69 4.60 23.42
C LEU A 115 5.63 3.39 23.44
N LEU A 116 6.93 3.60 23.28
CA LEU A 116 7.95 2.55 23.19
C LEU A 116 8.38 1.97 24.55
N TRP A 117 8.00 2.61 25.67
CA TRP A 117 8.60 2.37 26.99
C TRP A 117 10.11 2.58 26.99
N ALA A 118 10.56 3.69 26.41
CA ALA A 118 11.96 4.09 26.37
C ALA A 118 12.10 5.50 26.97
N ASP A 119 13.24 5.74 27.63
CA ASP A 119 13.55 7.08 28.16
C ASP A 119 13.85 8.06 27.01
N GLU A 120 14.55 7.59 25.97
CA GLU A 120 14.89 8.37 24.79
C GLU A 120 14.75 7.54 23.50
N VAL A 121 14.46 8.22 22.40
CA VAL A 121 14.42 7.65 21.04
C VAL A 121 15.19 8.57 20.09
N PRO A 122 15.73 8.05 18.97
CA PRO A 122 16.35 8.90 17.96
C PRO A 122 15.36 9.93 17.39
N ASP A 123 15.87 11.07 16.92
CA ASP A 123 15.09 12.14 16.27
C ASP A 123 14.17 11.62 15.16
N ASP A 124 14.61 10.59 14.43
CA ASP A 124 13.73 9.79 13.56
C ASP A 124 13.20 8.56 14.32
N PRO A 125 11.96 8.60 14.86
CA PRO A 125 11.41 7.52 15.66
C PRO A 125 11.01 6.29 14.83
N TRP A 126 10.93 6.41 13.49
CA TRP A 126 10.26 5.42 12.65
C TRP A 126 10.93 4.05 12.68
N GLY A 127 12.27 4.02 12.74
CA GLY A 127 13.03 2.77 12.85
C GLY A 127 12.75 2.05 14.18
N SER A 128 12.66 2.80 15.27
CA SER A 128 12.37 2.27 16.62
C SER A 128 10.93 1.77 16.71
N LEU A 129 9.96 2.55 16.20
CA LEU A 129 8.56 2.16 16.09
C LEU A 129 8.38 0.86 15.31
N GLN A 130 9.03 0.74 14.14
CA GLN A 130 8.91 -0.46 13.32
C GLN A 130 9.41 -1.70 14.06
N ARG A 131 10.58 -1.64 14.71
CA ARG A 131 11.13 -2.76 15.48
C ARG A 131 10.22 -3.13 16.65
N TRP A 132 9.82 -2.14 17.43
CA TRP A 132 8.95 -2.33 18.60
C TRP A 132 7.59 -2.93 18.24
N ALA A 133 7.00 -2.50 17.12
CA ALA A 133 5.71 -2.98 16.68
C ALA A 133 5.73 -4.46 16.27
N THR A 134 6.82 -4.93 15.66
CA THR A 134 6.91 -6.34 15.20
C THR A 134 6.82 -7.37 16.32
N THR A 135 7.11 -6.98 17.57
CA THR A 135 7.10 -7.87 18.73
C THR A 135 5.81 -7.82 19.54
N ARG A 136 4.80 -7.04 19.10
CA ARG A 136 3.57 -6.80 19.87
C ARG A 136 2.32 -7.06 19.04
N PRO A 137 1.25 -7.60 19.64
CA PRO A 137 -0.01 -7.76 18.93
C PRO A 137 -0.58 -6.40 18.55
N LYS A 138 -1.12 -6.28 17.33
CA LYS A 138 -1.71 -5.02 16.83
C LYS A 138 -2.72 -4.41 17.80
N SER A 139 -3.52 -5.23 18.49
CA SER A 139 -4.53 -4.76 19.45
C SER A 139 -3.93 -4.08 20.68
N ALA A 140 -2.78 -4.54 21.18
CA ALA A 140 -2.08 -3.89 22.29
C ALA A 140 -1.45 -2.56 21.85
N ILE A 141 -0.95 -2.50 20.62
CA ILE A 141 -0.42 -1.26 20.03
C ILE A 141 -1.53 -0.22 19.95
N ILE A 142 -2.67 -0.55 19.34
CA ILE A 142 -3.80 0.38 19.17
C ILE A 142 -4.32 0.89 20.51
N LYS A 143 -4.52 0.02 21.50
CA LYS A 143 -4.93 0.44 22.85
C LYS A 143 -3.94 1.42 23.48
N ARG A 144 -2.64 1.22 23.24
CA ARG A 144 -1.61 2.11 23.80
C ARG A 144 -1.57 3.46 23.09
N THR A 145 -1.71 3.47 21.76
CA THR A 145 -1.78 4.73 21.01
C THR A 145 -3.02 5.53 21.39
N GLU A 146 -4.15 4.89 21.65
CA GLU A 146 -5.37 5.55 22.17
C GLU A 146 -5.13 6.24 23.53
N LEU A 147 -4.42 5.59 24.46
CA LEU A 147 -4.08 6.18 25.77
C LEU A 147 -3.15 7.40 25.68
N LEU A 148 -2.37 7.48 24.60
CA LEU A 148 -1.39 8.55 24.38
C LEU A 148 -1.90 9.61 23.38
N ASP A 149 -3.16 9.52 22.95
CA ASP A 149 -3.76 10.37 21.91
C ASP A 149 -2.97 10.36 20.57
N ILE A 150 -2.31 9.24 20.25
CA ILE A 150 -1.60 9.07 18.97
C ILE A 150 -2.55 8.42 17.95
N PRO A 151 -2.77 9.03 16.77
CA PRO A 151 -3.68 8.47 15.78
C PRO A 151 -3.14 7.16 15.16
N ALA A 152 -3.82 6.05 15.44
CA ALA A 152 -3.53 4.75 14.83
C ALA A 152 -4.78 3.91 14.58
N SER A 153 -4.72 3.04 13.57
CA SER A 153 -5.83 2.13 13.24
C SER A 153 -5.34 0.84 12.59
N ALA A 154 -6.02 -0.27 12.86
CA ALA A 154 -5.79 -1.53 12.16
C ALA A 154 -6.71 -1.63 10.93
N PRO A 155 -6.16 -1.81 9.70
CA PRO A 155 -6.98 -2.04 8.52
C PRO A 155 -7.89 -3.27 8.69
N GLY A 156 -9.15 -3.15 8.26
CA GLY A 156 -10.14 -4.23 8.35
C GLY A 156 -9.91 -5.41 7.39
N GLY A 157 -8.95 -5.29 6.46
CA GLY A 157 -8.53 -6.37 5.56
C GLY A 157 -7.18 -6.95 5.98
N GLY A 158 -7.06 -8.28 6.01
CA GLY A 158 -5.81 -8.97 6.28
C GLY A 158 -4.80 -8.74 5.15
N LEU A 159 -4.06 -7.64 5.21
CA LEU A 159 -2.90 -7.45 4.36
C LEU A 159 -1.87 -8.52 4.75
N PRO A 160 -1.40 -9.37 3.81
CA PRO A 160 -0.32 -10.29 4.12
C PRO A 160 0.90 -9.50 4.57
N ARG A 161 1.61 -10.01 5.59
CA ARG A 161 2.91 -9.48 6.01
C ARG A 161 3.85 -9.49 4.79
N PRO A 162 4.73 -8.48 4.59
CA PRO A 162 5.66 -8.54 3.48
C PRO A 162 6.63 -9.69 3.74
N ALA A 163 7.00 -10.39 2.67
CA ALA A 163 8.22 -11.17 2.72
C ALA A 163 9.39 -10.23 3.09
N PRO A 164 10.34 -10.66 3.95
CA PRO A 164 11.58 -9.94 4.14
C PRO A 164 12.23 -9.72 2.76
N ASN A 165 12.74 -8.51 2.51
CA ASN A 165 13.38 -8.16 1.25
C ASN A 165 14.42 -9.24 0.92
N PRO A 166 14.45 -9.85 -0.29
CA PRO A 166 15.55 -10.72 -0.65
C PRO A 166 16.83 -9.90 -0.53
N SER A 167 17.66 -10.23 0.46
CA SER A 167 18.96 -9.61 0.64
C SER A 167 19.70 -9.67 -0.70
N GLY A 168 20.25 -8.53 -1.10
CA GLY A 168 20.95 -8.39 -2.37
C GLY A 168 21.93 -9.54 -2.54
N ARG A 169 21.85 -10.24 -3.68
CA ARG A 169 22.90 -11.14 -4.13
C ARG A 169 24.19 -10.32 -4.15
N SER A 170 25.06 -10.53 -3.17
CA SER A 170 26.43 -10.05 -3.23
C SER A 170 27.06 -10.72 -4.45
N ALA A 171 27.31 -9.95 -5.50
CA ALA A 171 28.09 -10.41 -6.63
C ALA A 171 29.51 -10.67 -6.11
N SER A 172 29.82 -11.92 -5.82
CA SER A 172 31.17 -12.34 -5.52
C SER A 172 31.99 -12.20 -6.80
N SER A 173 32.78 -11.13 -6.86
CA SER A 173 33.83 -10.96 -7.87
C SER A 173 34.88 -12.05 -7.65
N ARG A 174 34.98 -13.01 -8.58
CA ARG A 174 36.16 -13.87 -8.68
C ARG A 174 37.26 -13.11 -9.41
N ALA A 175 38.36 -12.91 -8.70
CA ALA A 175 39.69 -12.72 -9.28
C ALA A 175 40.17 -14.02 -9.95
#